data_AF-A0A8K0JTQ7-F1
#
_entry.id   AF-A0A8K0JTQ7-F1
#
_cell.length_a   1.000
_cell.length_b   1.000
_cell.length_c   1.000
_cell.angle_alpha   90.00
_cell.angle_beta   90.00
_cell.angle_gamma   90.00
#
_symmetry.space_group_name_H-M   'P 1'
#
loop_
_entity.id
_entity.type
_entity.pdbx_description
1 polymer ?
#
loop_
_entity_poly.entity_id
_entity_poly.type
_entity_poly.pdbx_seq_one_letter_code
_entity_poly.pdbx_strand_id
1 'polypeptide(L)'
;MVELKYSVTSLSDLGVLGRVWVLLRLFHQSYMRLDAIHTTTNQVTFFMLAEKILCPDQRLVCLYMLLFYTVMAYLQRSLKLHQWTRIPSSHTRGDFLRLTTAFVAIRLGKAVVVSLVLVMLRINFRHLEPTSLYVAVTGLHFILTQCCGTFESDWGDEGGGVQPSWRLKSLIAIFLHKICPNEQMEGLEERWAAVVIRCAPLVMSAALIIVGILCGSWRMVIGKHVAGQIPMLILAAYINLIADGLRAKKETWLPLARDMDLLSRFPVVNIKPQSGESLPTCAICLDDIIGKARVTPCQHTFHGRCLRPCVQRFGECPLCKHPL
;
A
#
# COMPACT_ATOMS: atom_id res chain seq x y z
N MET A 1 -9.87 -16.27 13.28
CA MET A 1 -10.13 -15.14 14.20
C MET A 1 -11.53 -15.40 14.72
N VAL A 2 -11.66 -15.86 15.96
CA VAL A 2 -12.95 -16.27 16.54
C VAL A 2 -13.89 -15.07 16.46
N GLU A 3 -14.87 -15.13 15.56
CA GLU A 3 -16.06 -14.29 15.64
C GLU A 3 -16.77 -14.66 16.93
N LEU A 4 -16.38 -14.01 18.02
CA LEU A 4 -17.21 -13.94 19.21
C LEU A 4 -18.44 -13.14 18.82
N LYS A 5 -19.43 -13.87 18.30
CA LYS A 5 -20.83 -13.50 18.15
C LYS A 5 -21.45 -13.31 19.54
N TYR A 6 -20.87 -12.45 20.36
CA TYR A 6 -21.54 -11.91 21.54
C TYR A 6 -22.43 -10.79 21.02
N SER A 7 -23.69 -11.11 20.75
CA SER A 7 -24.76 -10.13 20.69
C SER A 7 -24.85 -9.48 22.07
N VAL A 8 -24.12 -8.38 22.27
CA VAL A 8 -24.32 -7.52 23.44
C VAL A 8 -25.65 -6.81 23.19
N THR A 9 -26.70 -7.30 23.85
CA THR A 9 -28.08 -6.87 23.66
C THR A 9 -28.40 -5.53 24.33
N SER A 10 -27.50 -4.96 25.14
CA SER A 10 -27.64 -3.59 25.64
C SER A 10 -26.30 -2.98 26.12
N LEU A 11 -26.03 -1.72 25.77
CA LEU A 11 -24.89 -0.94 26.28
C LEU A 11 -24.99 -0.61 27.79
N SER A 12 -26.18 -0.76 28.38
CA SER A 12 -26.46 -0.44 29.79
C SER A 12 -25.84 -1.40 30.78
N ASP A 13 -25.56 -2.64 30.35
CA ASP A 13 -25.17 -3.73 31.25
C ASP A 13 -23.64 -3.83 31.41
N LEU A 14 -22.90 -2.99 30.69
CA LEU A 14 -21.44 -2.94 30.77
C LEU A 14 -20.98 -1.94 31.83
N GLY A 15 -20.04 -2.38 32.67
CA GLY A 15 -19.25 -1.50 33.52
C GLY A 15 -18.54 -0.39 32.72
N VAL A 16 -18.06 0.65 33.39
CA VAL A 16 -17.42 1.82 32.75
C VAL A 16 -16.33 1.42 31.75
N LEU A 17 -15.46 0.48 32.13
CA LEU A 17 -14.40 -0.05 31.27
C LEU A 17 -14.93 -0.75 30.01
N GLY A 18 -16.04 -1.48 30.13
CA GLY A 18 -16.68 -2.14 29.01
C GLY A 18 -17.24 -1.14 28.01
N ARG A 19 -17.90 -0.08 28.49
CA ARG A 19 -18.40 1.01 27.64
C ARG A 19 -17.28 1.75 26.91
N VAL A 20 -16.18 2.07 27.61
CA VAL A 20 -14.99 2.70 26.99
C VAL A 20 -14.41 1.80 25.90
N TRP A 21 -14.28 0.50 26.15
CA TRP A 21 -13.73 -0.44 25.16
C TRP A 21 -14.62 -0.55 23.91
N VAL A 22 -15.95 -0.58 24.06
CA VAL A 22 -16.89 -0.56 22.94
C VAL A 22 -16.74 0.71 22.11
N LEU A 23 -16.68 1.88 22.76
CA LEU A 23 -16.47 3.16 22.05
C LEU A 23 -15.14 3.20 21.31
N LEU A 24 -14.04 2.75 21.93
CA LEU A 24 -12.73 2.65 21.28
C LEU A 24 -12.75 1.71 20.07
N ARG A 25 -13.44 0.57 20.19
CA ARG A 25 -13.61 -0.38 19.07
C ARG A 25 -14.40 0.26 17.92
N LEU A 26 -15.48 0.96 18.21
CA LEU A 26 -16.27 1.68 17.19
C LEU A 26 -15.43 2.75 16.50
N PHE A 27 -14.68 3.54 17.27
CA PHE A 27 -13.78 4.53 16.71
C PHE A 27 -12.71 3.90 15.82
N HIS A 28 -12.06 2.83 16.27
CA HIS A 28 -11.09 2.08 15.46
C HIS A 28 -11.72 1.55 14.17
N GLN A 29 -12.92 0.94 14.24
CA GLN A 29 -13.61 0.44 13.05
C GLN A 29 -14.00 1.55 12.06
N SER A 30 -14.38 2.72 12.54
CA SER A 30 -14.66 3.89 11.69
C SER A 30 -13.38 4.46 11.09
N TYR A 31 -12.31 4.57 11.88
CA TYR A 31 -10.99 5.00 11.41
C TYR A 31 -10.44 4.08 10.31
N MET A 32 -10.56 2.76 10.49
CA MET A 32 -10.11 1.77 9.50
C MET A 32 -10.93 1.78 8.21
N ARG A 33 -12.14 2.36 8.21
CA ARG A 33 -12.96 2.52 6.98
C ARG A 33 -12.57 3.74 6.15
N LEU A 34 -11.79 4.67 6.71
CA LEU A 34 -11.44 5.93 6.07
C LEU A 34 -9.99 5.89 5.58
N ASP A 35 -9.76 5.28 4.42
CA ASP A 35 -8.41 4.99 3.90
C ASP A 35 -7.56 6.25 3.67
N ALA A 36 -8.17 7.32 3.17
CA ALA A 36 -7.49 8.60 2.99
C ALA A 36 -7.03 9.18 4.33
N ILE A 37 -7.90 9.16 5.34
CA ILE A 37 -7.55 9.65 6.68
C ILE A 37 -6.44 8.79 7.28
N HIS A 38 -6.60 7.47 7.26
CA HIS A 38 -5.57 6.54 7.74
C HIS A 38 -4.20 6.77 7.11
N THR A 39 -4.15 6.94 5.79
CA THR A 39 -2.88 7.15 5.05
C THR A 39 -2.25 8.47 5.44
N THR A 40 -3.06 9.54 5.53
CA THR A 40 -2.55 10.86 5.94
C THR A 40 -2.09 10.88 7.39
N THR A 41 -2.83 10.27 8.31
CA THR A 41 -2.44 10.20 9.73
C THR A 41 -1.18 9.38 9.91
N ASN A 42 -1.02 8.26 9.19
CA ASN A 42 0.20 7.45 9.18
C ASN A 42 1.44 8.24 8.68
N GLN A 43 1.29 9.01 7.59
CA GLN A 43 2.35 9.89 7.10
C GLN A 43 2.70 10.99 8.10
N VAL A 44 1.69 11.67 8.65
CA VAL A 44 1.88 12.76 9.61
C VAL A 44 2.58 12.27 10.88
N THR A 45 2.12 11.18 11.49
CA THR A 45 2.75 10.61 12.71
C THR A 45 4.19 10.18 12.47
N PHE A 46 4.49 9.55 11.33
CA PHE A 46 5.86 9.17 10.97
C PHE A 46 6.75 10.40 10.81
N PHE A 47 6.28 11.41 10.09
CA PHE A 47 7.06 12.62 9.79
C PHE A 47 7.33 13.45 11.03
N MET A 48 6.35 13.58 11.92
CA MET A 48 6.54 14.25 13.19
C MET A 48 7.58 13.50 14.03
N LEU A 49 7.52 12.16 14.09
CA LEU A 49 8.48 11.37 14.87
C LEU A 49 9.90 11.51 14.29
N ALA A 50 10.02 11.47 12.96
CA ALA A 50 11.27 11.68 12.26
C ALA A 50 11.83 13.08 12.49
N GLU A 51 11.00 14.12 12.55
CA GLU A 51 11.42 15.50 12.85
C GLU A 51 12.08 15.57 14.22
N LYS A 52 11.45 15.00 15.26
CA LYS A 52 11.98 15.02 16.64
C LYS A 52 13.28 14.24 16.83
N ILE A 53 13.53 13.25 15.98
CA ILE A 53 14.72 12.41 16.04
C ILE A 53 15.86 12.99 15.18
N LEU A 54 15.58 13.33 13.92
CA LEU A 54 16.59 13.68 12.93
C LEU A 54 16.87 15.19 12.81
N CYS A 55 15.91 16.04 13.21
CA CYS A 55 16.00 17.50 13.10
C CYS A 55 15.38 18.18 14.34
N PRO A 56 15.90 17.93 15.56
CA PRO A 56 15.25 18.34 16.80
C PRO A 56 15.10 19.86 16.97
N ASP A 57 15.96 20.65 16.35
CA ASP A 57 16.01 22.10 16.49
C ASP A 57 15.00 22.83 15.60
N GLN A 58 14.54 22.18 14.53
CA GLN A 58 13.60 22.78 13.57
C GLN A 58 12.17 22.36 13.90
N ARG A 59 11.23 23.30 13.79
CA ARG A 59 9.79 23.06 14.04
C ARG A 59 9.02 23.12 12.73
N LEU A 60 7.96 22.31 12.62
CA LEU A 60 6.99 22.30 11.50
C LEU A 60 7.55 21.78 10.16
N VAL A 61 8.78 21.27 10.13
CA VAL A 61 9.42 20.70 8.93
C VAL A 61 8.58 19.56 8.36
N CYS A 62 7.97 18.75 9.23
CA CYS A 62 7.08 17.66 8.84
C CYS A 62 5.91 18.10 7.96
N LEU A 63 5.24 19.20 8.32
CA LEU A 63 4.09 19.71 7.57
C LEU A 63 4.53 20.28 6.21
N TYR A 64 5.65 21.00 6.17
CA TYR A 64 6.18 21.53 4.92
C TYR A 64 6.64 20.41 3.97
N MET A 65 7.36 19.39 4.46
CA MET A 65 7.75 18.26 3.61
C MET A 65 6.54 17.46 3.13
N LEU A 66 5.55 17.23 3.99
CA LEU A 66 4.34 16.52 3.59
C LEU A 66 3.59 17.30 2.50
N LEU A 67 3.45 18.62 2.66
CA LEU A 67 2.86 19.49 1.65
C LEU A 67 3.68 19.48 0.35
N PHE A 68 5.00 19.53 0.43
CA PHE A 68 5.87 19.44 -0.74
C PHE A 68 5.70 18.10 -1.48
N TYR A 69 5.76 16.97 -0.77
CA TYR A 69 5.61 15.65 -1.38
C TYR A 69 4.22 15.42 -1.98
N THR A 70 3.17 15.89 -1.32
CA THR A 70 1.79 15.81 -1.85
C THR A 70 1.63 16.65 -3.12
N VAL A 71 2.19 17.86 -3.18
CA VAL A 71 2.19 18.67 -4.40
C VAL A 71 2.99 18.00 -5.52
N MET A 72 4.15 17.42 -5.21
CA MET A 72 4.96 16.71 -6.20
C MET A 72 4.24 15.47 -6.75
N ALA A 73 3.61 14.66 -5.88
CA ALA A 73 2.80 13.51 -6.30
C ALA A 73 1.60 13.95 -7.14
N TYR A 74 0.96 15.06 -6.78
CA TYR A 74 -0.13 15.65 -7.54
C TYR A 74 0.34 16.10 -8.93
N LEU A 75 1.45 16.83 -9.02
CA LEU A 75 2.06 17.26 -10.28
C LEU A 75 2.41 16.07 -11.17
N GLN A 76 3.04 15.03 -10.61
CA GLN A 76 3.35 13.81 -11.33
C GLN A 76 2.09 13.14 -11.89
N ARG A 77 1.03 13.02 -11.09
CA ARG A 77 -0.26 12.45 -11.51
C ARG A 77 -0.92 13.30 -12.59
N SER A 78 -0.89 14.62 -12.45
CA SER A 78 -1.43 15.56 -13.43
C SER A 78 -0.69 15.50 -14.78
N LEU A 79 0.62 15.28 -14.76
CA LEU A 79 1.42 15.10 -15.98
C LEU A 79 1.14 13.75 -16.66
N LYS A 80 0.97 12.68 -15.88
CA LYS A 80 0.67 11.33 -16.40
C LYS A 80 -0.75 11.20 -16.97
N LEU A 81 -1.74 11.86 -16.37
CA LEU A 81 -3.14 11.84 -16.80
C LEU A 81 -3.40 12.77 -18.01
N HIS A 82 -2.46 12.84 -18.96
CA HIS A 82 -2.66 13.46 -20.28
C HIS A 82 -3.68 12.70 -21.17
N GLN A 83 -4.59 11.93 -20.56
CA GLN A 83 -5.77 11.41 -21.22
C GLN A 83 -6.74 12.55 -21.44
N TRP A 84 -6.91 12.91 -22.70
CA TRP A 84 -8.00 13.72 -23.21
C TRP A 84 -9.31 13.20 -22.62
N THR A 85 -9.88 13.94 -21.67
CA THR A 85 -11.24 13.71 -21.22
C THR A 85 -12.11 13.65 -22.46
N ARG A 86 -12.67 12.47 -22.72
CA ARG A 86 -13.62 12.20 -23.80
C ARG A 86 -14.70 13.28 -23.68
N ILE A 87 -14.61 14.31 -24.52
CA ILE A 87 -15.53 15.45 -24.49
C ILE A 87 -16.91 14.81 -24.71
N PRO A 88 -17.85 14.93 -23.76
CA PRO A 88 -19.21 14.44 -23.96
C PRO A 88 -19.70 15.03 -25.26
N SER A 89 -20.24 14.20 -26.16
CA SER A 89 -20.82 14.65 -27.42
C SER A 89 -22.10 15.46 -27.10
N SER A 90 -21.94 16.73 -26.73
CA SER A 90 -23.04 17.66 -26.52
C SER A 90 -23.46 18.21 -27.88
N HIS A 91 -24.71 18.01 -28.28
CA HIS A 91 -25.23 18.44 -29.58
C HIS A 91 -25.51 19.96 -29.67
N THR A 92 -25.28 20.72 -28.59
CA THR A 92 -25.69 22.11 -28.39
C THR A 92 -24.49 23.02 -28.08
N ARG A 93 -24.37 24.15 -28.78
CA ARG A 93 -23.24 25.10 -28.65
C ARG A 93 -23.13 25.70 -27.24
N GLY A 94 -24.25 25.89 -26.54
CA GLY A 94 -24.28 26.43 -25.17
C GLY A 94 -23.70 25.48 -24.13
N ASP A 95 -23.92 24.17 -24.28
CA ASP A 95 -23.40 23.16 -23.37
C ASP A 95 -21.89 22.95 -23.55
N PHE A 96 -21.41 23.05 -24.80
CA PHE A 96 -19.98 23.07 -25.09
C PHE A 96 -19.26 24.26 -24.42
N LEU A 97 -19.82 25.47 -24.51
CA LEU A 97 -19.24 26.67 -23.87
C LEU A 97 -19.20 26.55 -22.34
N ARG A 98 -20.28 26.03 -21.71
CA ARG A 98 -20.31 25.81 -20.26
C ARG A 98 -19.28 24.77 -19.82
N LEU A 99 -19.18 23.65 -20.55
CA LEU A 99 -18.24 22.58 -20.25
C LEU A 99 -16.79 23.02 -20.41
N THR A 100 -16.47 23.72 -21.50
CA THR A 100 -15.11 24.25 -21.77
C THR A 100 -14.72 25.31 -20.74
N THR A 101 -15.62 26.23 -20.39
CA THR A 101 -15.36 27.26 -19.38
C THR A 101 -15.12 26.65 -18.00
N ALA A 102 -15.95 25.69 -17.58
CA ALA A 102 -15.77 24.98 -16.31
C ALA A 102 -14.44 24.20 -16.26
N PHE A 103 -14.09 23.53 -17.36
CA PHE A 103 -12.84 22.80 -17.48
C PHE A 103 -11.61 23.69 -17.40
N VAL A 104 -11.62 24.83 -18.11
CA VAL A 104 -10.56 25.83 -18.06
C VAL A 104 -10.45 26.41 -16.64
N ALA A 105 -11.57 26.77 -16.02
CA ALA A 105 -11.60 27.27 -14.65
C ALA A 105 -11.00 26.27 -13.65
N ILE A 106 -11.36 24.98 -13.75
CA ILE A 106 -10.82 23.92 -12.89
C ILE A 106 -9.29 23.78 -13.09
N ARG A 107 -8.81 23.80 -14.33
CA ARG A 107 -7.36 23.70 -14.63
C ARG A 107 -6.57 24.91 -14.11
N LEU A 108 -7.08 26.12 -14.33
CA LEU A 108 -6.46 27.34 -13.82
C LEU A 108 -6.47 27.36 -12.29
N GLY A 109 -7.58 26.97 -11.65
CA GLY A 109 -7.66 26.85 -10.19
C GLY A 109 -6.61 25.91 -9.62
N LYS A 110 -6.42 24.74 -10.23
CA LYS A 110 -5.37 23.79 -9.85
C LYS A 110 -3.96 24.38 -10.00
N ALA A 111 -3.69 25.08 -11.10
CA ALA A 111 -2.39 25.72 -11.34
C ALA A 111 -2.09 26.83 -10.32
N VAL A 112 -3.10 27.64 -9.97
CA VAL A 112 -2.97 28.70 -8.95
C VAL A 112 -2.67 28.11 -7.58
N VAL A 113 -3.40 27.07 -7.16
CA VAL A 113 -3.17 26.40 -5.87
C VAL A 113 -1.75 25.82 -5.81
N VAL A 114 -1.32 25.10 -6.85
CA VAL A 114 0.03 24.54 -6.89
C VAL A 114 1.09 25.65 -6.86
N SER A 115 0.91 26.74 -7.61
CA SER A 115 1.84 27.87 -7.64
C SER A 115 1.95 28.55 -6.27
N LEU A 116 0.82 28.79 -5.61
CA LEU A 116 0.78 29.35 -4.24
C LEU A 116 1.55 28.46 -3.26
N VAL A 117 1.32 27.15 -3.32
CA VAL A 117 2.02 26.20 -2.44
C VAL A 117 3.52 26.19 -2.72
N LEU A 118 3.94 26.19 -3.99
CA LEU A 118 5.36 26.24 -4.35
C LEU A 118 6.04 27.55 -3.89
N VAL A 119 5.33 28.69 -3.99
CA VAL A 119 5.81 29.97 -3.47
C VAL A 119 5.92 29.96 -1.95
N MET A 120 4.90 29.46 -1.25
CA MET A 120 4.92 29.31 0.22
C MET A 120 6.06 28.41 0.67
N LEU A 121 6.29 27.30 -0.03
CA LEU A 121 7.43 26.43 0.24
C LEU A 121 8.74 27.17 0.02
N ARG A 122 8.92 27.85 -1.11
CA ARG A 122 10.14 28.62 -1.40
C ARG A 122 10.46 29.66 -0.33
N ILE A 123 9.45 30.37 0.19
CA ILE A 123 9.64 31.37 1.24
C ILE A 123 10.09 30.72 2.54
N ASN A 124 9.44 29.63 2.96
CA ASN A 124 9.75 28.96 4.23
C ASN A 124 11.09 28.19 4.19
N PHE A 125 11.44 27.59 3.04
CA PHE A 125 12.74 26.91 2.85
C PHE A 125 13.95 27.85 2.96
N ARG A 126 13.78 29.18 2.84
CA ARG A 126 14.89 30.12 3.10
C ARG A 126 15.39 30.10 4.55
N HIS A 127 14.58 29.58 5.48
CA HIS A 127 14.91 29.51 6.90
C HIS A 127 14.95 28.08 7.44
N LEU A 128 14.73 27.07 6.58
CA LEU A 128 14.55 25.68 6.96
C LEU A 128 15.51 24.79 6.14
N GLU A 129 16.57 24.30 6.78
CA GLU A 129 17.54 23.39 6.16
C GLU A 129 17.37 21.98 6.74
N PRO A 130 16.45 21.15 6.21
CA PRO A 130 16.28 19.80 6.71
C PRO A 130 17.53 18.96 6.41
N THR A 131 17.90 18.09 7.35
CA THR A 131 18.99 17.12 7.12
C THR A 131 18.66 16.24 5.90
N SER A 132 19.64 15.97 5.05
CA SER A 132 19.48 15.10 3.87
C SER A 132 18.90 13.73 4.24
N LEU A 133 19.30 13.18 5.40
CA LEU A 133 18.76 11.95 5.97
C LEU A 133 17.26 12.04 6.27
N TYR A 134 16.78 13.16 6.81
CA TYR A 134 15.36 13.37 7.09
C TYR A 134 14.54 13.38 5.79
N VAL A 135 15.02 14.11 4.77
CA VAL A 135 14.39 14.17 3.45
C VAL A 135 14.33 12.78 2.81
N ALA A 136 15.44 12.03 2.84
CA ALA A 136 15.51 10.69 2.28
C ALA A 136 14.53 9.71 2.96
N VAL A 137 14.53 9.65 4.30
CA VAL A 137 13.69 8.73 5.08
C VAL A 137 12.20 9.08 4.93
N THR A 138 11.84 10.35 5.04
CA THR A 138 10.44 10.79 4.91
C THR A 138 9.94 10.67 3.47
N GLY A 139 10.76 10.98 2.48
CA GLY A 139 10.43 10.81 1.06
C GLY A 139 10.20 9.35 0.69
N LEU A 140 11.07 8.44 1.16
CA LEU A 140 10.89 7.00 0.95
C LEU A 140 9.59 6.49 1.60
N HIS A 141 9.34 6.86 2.86
CA HIS A 141 8.10 6.49 3.55
C HIS A 141 6.86 7.02 2.81
N PHE A 142 6.89 8.26 2.33
CA PHE A 142 5.80 8.85 1.56
C PHE A 142 5.56 8.09 0.25
N ILE A 143 6.60 7.80 -0.52
CA ILE A 143 6.45 7.04 -1.77
C ILE A 143 5.85 5.66 -1.50
N LEU A 144 6.36 4.93 -0.51
CA LEU A 144 5.86 3.59 -0.19
C LEU A 144 4.39 3.61 0.27
N THR A 145 4.02 4.56 1.12
CA THR A 145 2.63 4.71 1.61
C THR A 145 1.67 5.17 0.51
N GLN A 146 2.10 6.03 -0.43
CA GLN A 146 1.29 6.42 -1.59
C GLN A 146 1.14 5.28 -2.62
N CYS A 147 2.22 4.54 -2.90
CA CYS A 147 2.18 3.39 -3.81
C CYS A 147 1.23 2.29 -3.29
N CYS A 148 1.19 2.10 -1.97
CA CYS A 148 0.28 1.16 -1.30
C CYS A 148 -1.21 1.43 -1.62
N GLY A 149 -1.64 2.70 -1.62
CA GLY A 149 -3.02 3.08 -1.91
C GLY A 149 -3.42 2.91 -3.38
N THR A 150 -2.47 3.08 -4.31
CA THR A 150 -2.75 2.92 -5.76
C THR A 150 -2.86 1.47 -6.24
N PHE A 151 -2.32 0.52 -5.48
CA PHE A 151 -2.37 -0.88 -5.88
C PHE A 151 -3.78 -1.46 -5.75
N GLU A 152 -4.58 -1.00 -4.78
CA GLU A 152 -5.93 -1.54 -4.49
C GLU A 152 -7.00 -1.09 -5.50
N SER A 153 -6.88 0.13 -6.05
CA SER A 153 -7.83 0.65 -7.06
C SER A 153 -7.68 0.03 -8.46
N ASP A 154 -6.68 -0.83 -8.67
CA ASP A 154 -6.35 -1.43 -9.97
C ASP A 154 -6.89 -2.87 -10.12
N TRP A 155 -7.42 -3.47 -9.03
CA TRP A 155 -7.89 -4.87 -9.00
C TRP A 155 -9.41 -5.03 -9.05
N GLY A 156 -10.16 -3.94 -9.06
CA GLY A 156 -11.61 -3.92 -9.17
C GLY A 156 -12.05 -2.99 -10.29
N ASP A 157 -11.96 -3.46 -11.53
CA ASP A 157 -12.96 -3.24 -12.59
C ASP A 157 -12.40 -3.74 -13.93
N GLU A 158 -13.09 -4.71 -14.53
CA GLU A 158 -12.98 -5.05 -15.94
C GLU A 158 -13.53 -3.86 -16.76
N GLY A 159 -12.74 -2.80 -16.93
CA GLY A 159 -13.22 -1.64 -17.70
C GLY A 159 -12.33 -0.41 -17.63
N GLY A 160 -11.24 -0.38 -18.39
CA GLY A 160 -10.53 0.86 -18.72
C GLY A 160 -9.36 1.20 -17.79
N GLY A 161 -8.32 0.36 -17.80
CA GLY A 161 -7.12 0.52 -16.99
C GLY A 161 -6.27 1.75 -17.37
N VAL A 162 -6.00 2.59 -16.39
CA VAL A 162 -4.73 3.33 -16.32
C VAL A 162 -3.82 2.52 -15.41
N GLN A 163 -3.09 1.57 -16.00
CA GLN A 163 -2.09 0.77 -15.28
C GLN A 163 -1.08 1.69 -14.57
N PRO A 164 -0.71 1.43 -13.29
CA PRO A 164 0.55 1.90 -12.75
C PRO A 164 1.65 1.39 -13.66
N SER A 165 2.57 2.27 -14.07
CA SER A 165 3.65 1.95 -15.02
C SER A 165 4.28 0.60 -14.68
N TRP A 166 4.09 -0.38 -15.56
CA TRP A 166 4.67 -1.74 -15.52
C TRP A 166 6.15 -1.75 -15.10
N ARG A 167 6.90 -0.68 -15.40
CA ARG A 167 8.30 -0.47 -14.98
C ARG A 167 8.51 -0.46 -13.47
N LEU A 168 7.62 0.13 -12.68
CA LEU A 168 7.78 0.18 -11.22
C LEU A 168 7.42 -1.16 -10.58
N LYS A 169 6.35 -1.82 -11.07
CA LYS A 169 5.99 -3.19 -10.65
C LYS A 169 7.13 -4.16 -11.00
N SER A 170 7.72 -4.04 -12.19
CA SER A 170 8.84 -4.86 -12.65
C SER A 170 10.15 -4.59 -11.89
N LEU A 171 10.53 -3.33 -11.64
CA LEU A 171 11.73 -3.01 -10.87
C LEU A 171 11.63 -3.47 -9.41
N ILE A 172 10.46 -3.30 -8.78
CA ILE A 172 10.21 -3.81 -7.43
C ILE A 172 10.23 -5.34 -7.44
N ALA A 173 9.56 -5.99 -8.40
CA ALA A 173 9.61 -7.45 -8.53
C ALA A 173 11.02 -7.99 -8.71
N ILE A 174 11.86 -7.36 -9.55
CA ILE A 174 13.26 -7.72 -9.77
C ILE A 174 14.09 -7.54 -8.49
N PHE A 175 13.94 -6.39 -7.81
CA PHE A 175 14.66 -6.12 -6.56
C PHE A 175 14.26 -7.11 -5.46
N LEU A 176 12.97 -7.41 -5.37
CA LEU A 176 12.44 -8.35 -4.40
C LEU A 176 12.85 -9.79 -4.70
N HIS A 177 12.87 -10.20 -5.97
CA HIS A 177 13.37 -11.52 -6.41
C HIS A 177 14.82 -11.74 -5.97
N LYS A 178 15.62 -10.66 -5.96
CA LYS A 178 17.01 -10.68 -5.49
C LYS A 178 17.14 -10.80 -3.96
N ILE A 179 16.18 -10.27 -3.20
CA ILE A 179 16.18 -10.29 -1.73
C ILE A 179 15.64 -11.61 -1.17
N CYS A 180 14.61 -12.17 -1.82
CA CYS A 180 13.99 -13.41 -1.39
C CYS A 180 13.97 -14.39 -2.57
N PRO A 181 15.05 -15.15 -2.78
CA PRO A 181 15.12 -16.18 -3.82
C PRO A 181 14.26 -17.41 -3.46
N ASN A 182 13.20 -17.23 -2.66
CA ASN A 182 12.45 -18.33 -2.09
C ASN A 182 11.65 -19.04 -3.18
N GLU A 183 12.23 -20.16 -3.55
CA GLU A 183 11.77 -21.20 -4.44
C GLU A 183 10.32 -21.67 -4.24
N GLN A 184 9.69 -21.39 -3.09
CA GLN A 184 8.30 -21.78 -2.83
C GLN A 184 7.22 -20.81 -3.36
N MET A 185 7.58 -19.60 -3.79
CA MET A 185 6.62 -18.53 -4.13
C MET A 185 6.34 -18.34 -5.63
N GLU A 186 6.76 -19.28 -6.47
CA GLU A 186 6.59 -19.19 -7.92
C GLU A 186 5.10 -19.19 -8.31
N GLY A 187 4.68 -18.13 -8.99
CA GLY A 187 3.27 -17.86 -9.34
C GLY A 187 2.47 -17.04 -8.32
N LEU A 188 3.06 -16.66 -7.17
CA LEU A 188 2.49 -15.75 -6.18
C LEU A 188 3.14 -14.35 -6.18
N GLU A 189 3.97 -14.06 -7.19
CA GLU A 189 4.78 -12.84 -7.32
C GLU A 189 4.02 -11.55 -7.10
N GLU A 190 2.85 -11.44 -7.71
CA GLU A 190 2.00 -10.25 -7.58
C GLU A 190 1.50 -10.06 -6.14
N ARG A 191 1.20 -11.15 -5.43
CA ARG A 191 0.64 -11.08 -4.07
C ARG A 191 1.70 -10.86 -3.01
N TRP A 192 2.84 -11.55 -3.09
CA TRP A 192 3.90 -11.34 -2.11
C TRP A 192 4.64 -10.01 -2.34
N ALA A 193 4.74 -9.52 -3.58
CA ALA A 193 5.23 -8.17 -3.84
C ALA A 193 4.34 -7.11 -3.17
N ALA A 194 3.01 -7.28 -3.22
CA ALA A 194 2.09 -6.41 -2.49
C ALA A 194 2.32 -6.47 -0.97
N VAL A 195 2.52 -7.66 -0.40
CA VAL A 195 2.88 -7.82 1.03
C VAL A 195 4.16 -7.06 1.36
N VAL A 196 5.22 -7.19 0.57
CA VAL A 196 6.49 -6.53 0.88
C VAL A 196 6.35 -5.00 0.80
N ILE A 197 5.69 -4.48 -0.24
CA ILE A 197 5.46 -3.04 -0.38
C ILE A 197 4.67 -2.51 0.82
N ARG A 198 3.66 -3.24 1.30
CA ARG A 198 2.86 -2.84 2.48
C ARG A 198 3.60 -2.99 3.81
N CYS A 199 4.46 -4.00 3.94
CA CYS A 199 5.25 -4.19 5.14
C CYS A 199 6.46 -3.25 5.22
N ALA A 200 6.93 -2.66 4.11
CA ALA A 200 8.09 -1.78 4.13
C ALA A 200 7.88 -0.49 4.99
N PRO A 201 6.78 0.28 4.85
CA PRO A 201 6.46 1.39 5.77
C PRO A 201 6.34 0.98 7.23
N LEU A 202 5.79 -0.22 7.48
CA LEU A 202 5.66 -0.80 8.81
C LEU A 202 7.03 -1.01 9.47
N VAL A 203 7.97 -1.60 8.72
CA VAL A 203 9.36 -1.82 9.16
C VAL A 203 10.08 -0.48 9.39
N MET A 204 9.91 0.48 8.48
CA MET A 204 10.47 1.83 8.65
C MET A 204 9.95 2.50 9.92
N SER A 205 8.64 2.39 10.18
CA SER A 205 8.00 2.95 11.38
C SER A 205 8.47 2.26 12.65
N ALA A 206 8.58 0.93 12.65
CA ALA A 206 9.10 0.17 13.78
C ALA A 206 10.55 0.58 14.10
N ALA A 207 11.42 0.67 13.09
CA ALA A 207 12.80 1.10 13.26
C ALA A 207 12.88 2.52 13.85
N LEU A 208 12.06 3.46 13.36
CA LEU A 208 12.04 4.82 13.85
C LEU A 208 11.51 4.93 15.30
N ILE A 209 10.51 4.13 15.67
CA ILE A 209 10.01 4.03 17.04
C ILE A 209 11.10 3.48 17.97
N ILE A 210 11.82 2.43 17.56
CA ILE A 210 12.93 1.86 18.33
C ILE A 210 14.02 2.93 18.56
N VAL A 211 14.43 3.65 17.51
CA VAL A 211 15.38 4.76 17.63
C VAL A 211 14.84 5.85 18.56
N GLY A 212 13.54 6.17 18.46
CA GLY A 212 12.86 7.14 19.32
C GLY A 212 12.87 6.73 20.80
N ILE A 213 12.68 5.44 21.11
CA ILE A 213 12.77 4.89 22.46
C ILE A 213 14.21 5.01 22.97
N LEU A 214 15.19 4.55 22.18
CA LEU A 214 16.62 4.59 22.56
C LEU A 214 17.12 6.02 22.80
N CYS A 215 16.75 6.97 21.92
CA CYS A 215 17.11 8.38 22.06
C CYS A 215 16.33 9.06 23.20
N GLY A 216 15.07 8.68 23.41
CA GLY A 216 14.23 9.13 24.52
C GLY A 216 14.84 8.75 25.87
N SER A 217 15.27 7.49 26.03
CA SER A 217 15.98 7.02 27.22
C SER A 217 17.22 7.87 27.55
N TRP A 218 17.95 8.34 26.54
CA TRP A 218 19.10 9.23 26.73
C TRP A 218 18.69 10.65 27.15
N ARG A 219 17.63 11.21 26.54
CA ARG A 219 17.12 12.55 26.88
C ARG A 219 16.44 12.62 28.25
N MET A 220 15.82 11.52 28.70
CA MET A 220 15.25 11.37 30.04
C MET A 220 16.29 11.58 31.15
N VAL A 221 17.54 11.14 30.92
CA VAL A 221 18.67 11.30 31.86
C VAL A 221 19.12 12.77 31.95
N ILE A 222 18.87 13.58 30.93
CA ILE A 222 19.37 14.97 30.80
C ILE A 222 18.29 16.01 31.20
N GLY A 223 17.09 15.58 31.61
CA GLY A 223 16.06 16.45 32.21
C GLY A 223 15.36 17.43 31.26
N LYS A 224 15.59 17.33 29.93
CA LYS A 224 14.92 18.20 28.94
C LYS A 224 13.75 17.47 28.26
N HIS A 225 12.53 17.99 28.47
CA HIS A 225 11.29 17.75 27.71
C HIS A 225 10.77 16.29 27.58
N VAL A 226 10.38 15.70 28.71
CA VAL A 226 9.77 14.35 28.78
C VAL A 226 8.27 14.33 28.42
N ALA A 227 7.51 15.37 28.76
CA ALA A 227 6.04 15.30 28.76
C ALA A 227 5.40 15.11 27.37
N GLY A 228 6.07 15.51 26.28
CA GLY A 228 5.52 15.42 24.92
C GLY A 228 5.95 14.19 24.10
N GLN A 229 6.99 13.47 24.51
CA GLN A 229 7.57 12.39 23.69
C GLN A 229 6.84 11.05 23.86
N ILE A 230 6.45 10.70 25.09
CA ILE A 230 5.72 9.47 25.39
C ILE A 230 4.37 9.39 24.64
N PRO A 231 3.47 10.39 24.69
CA PRO A 231 2.19 10.30 23.99
C PRO A 231 2.36 10.20 22.47
N MET A 232 3.41 10.84 21.93
CA MET A 232 3.74 10.78 20.52
C MET A 232 4.20 9.39 20.07
N LEU A 233 5.05 8.72 20.87
CA LEU A 233 5.47 7.34 20.62
C LEU A 233 4.30 6.37 20.70
N ILE A 234 3.40 6.55 21.67
CA ILE A 234 2.17 5.74 21.80
C ILE A 234 1.28 5.92 20.56
N LEU A 235 1.07 7.17 20.12
CA LEU A 235 0.27 7.46 18.95
C LEU A 235 0.89 6.87 17.67
N ALA A 236 2.20 7.01 17.49
CA ALA A 236 2.92 6.43 16.36
C ALA A 236 2.88 4.90 16.38
N ALA A 237 3.05 4.26 17.54
CA ALA A 237 2.94 2.81 17.68
C ALA A 237 1.51 2.32 17.37
N TYR A 238 0.48 3.03 17.82
CA TYR A 238 -0.89 2.66 17.51
C TYR A 238 -1.19 2.79 16.01
N ILE A 239 -0.91 3.96 15.41
CA ILE A 239 -1.28 4.24 14.01
C ILE A 239 -0.38 3.48 13.04
N ASN A 240 0.94 3.55 13.21
CA ASN A 240 1.88 3.09 12.20
C ASN A 240 2.28 1.62 12.36
N LEU A 241 2.13 1.04 13.56
CA LEU A 241 2.46 -0.36 13.81
C LEU A 241 1.20 -1.22 13.97
N ILE A 242 0.32 -0.86 14.89
CA ILE A 242 -0.85 -1.69 15.20
C ILE A 242 -1.93 -1.58 14.13
N ALA A 243 -2.41 -0.38 13.82
CA ALA A 243 -3.49 -0.19 12.86
C ALA A 243 -3.05 -0.60 11.44
N ASP A 244 -1.89 -0.13 10.99
CA ASP A 244 -1.33 -0.49 9.68
C ASP A 244 -0.96 -1.98 9.60
N GLY A 245 -0.43 -2.57 10.67
CA GLY A 245 -0.14 -4.01 10.72
C GLY A 245 -1.40 -4.87 10.66
N LEU A 246 -2.48 -4.48 11.34
CA LEU A 246 -3.78 -5.16 11.26
C LEU A 246 -4.37 -5.05 9.85
N ARG A 247 -4.23 -3.89 9.21
CA ARG A 247 -4.62 -3.65 7.82
C ARG A 247 -3.86 -4.55 6.87
N ALA A 248 -2.52 -4.50 6.91
CA ALA A 248 -1.63 -5.32 6.08
C ALA A 248 -1.95 -6.81 6.25
N LYS A 249 -2.19 -7.26 7.49
CA LYS A 249 -2.59 -8.64 7.77
C LYS A 249 -3.89 -9.02 7.07
N LYS A 250 -4.92 -8.18 7.16
CA LYS A 250 -6.25 -8.46 6.59
C LYS A 250 -6.24 -8.41 5.06
N GLU A 251 -5.63 -7.38 4.49
CA GLU A 251 -5.74 -7.05 3.06
C GLU A 251 -4.70 -7.81 2.21
N THR A 252 -3.53 -8.14 2.75
CA THR A 252 -2.46 -8.77 1.95
C THR A 252 -2.02 -10.14 2.47
N TRP A 253 -1.76 -10.26 3.77
CA TRP A 253 -1.26 -11.51 4.34
C TRP A 253 -2.30 -12.64 4.31
N LEU A 254 -3.54 -12.37 4.72
CA LEU A 254 -4.58 -13.40 4.78
C LEU A 254 -4.96 -13.94 3.39
N PRO A 255 -5.12 -13.12 2.33
CA PRO A 255 -5.28 -13.62 0.98
C PRO A 255 -4.08 -14.42 0.47
N LEU A 256 -2.85 -13.98 0.77
CA LEU A 256 -1.64 -14.73 0.40
C LEU A 256 -1.60 -16.10 1.08
N ALA A 257 -1.85 -16.14 2.40
CA ALA A 257 -1.86 -17.38 3.18
C ALA A 257 -2.91 -18.38 2.66
N ARG A 258 -4.10 -17.90 2.28
CA ARG A 258 -5.15 -18.74 1.68
C ARG A 258 -4.74 -19.31 0.33
N ASP A 259 -4.12 -18.50 -0.52
CA ASP A 259 -3.65 -18.99 -1.83
C ASP A 259 -2.50 -19.99 -1.69
N MET A 260 -1.61 -19.76 -0.73
CA MET A 260 -0.53 -20.70 -0.42
C MET A 260 -1.09 -22.04 0.05
N ASP A 261 -2.09 -22.03 0.95
CA ASP A 261 -2.79 -23.23 1.43
C ASP A 261 -3.56 -23.97 0.32
N LEU A 262 -4.15 -23.21 -0.62
CA LEU A 262 -4.83 -23.79 -1.78
C LEU A 262 -3.83 -24.46 -2.72
N LEU A 263 -2.71 -23.80 -3.01
CA LEU A 263 -1.70 -24.32 -3.93
C LEU A 263 -0.81 -25.40 -3.33
N SER A 264 -0.68 -25.48 -1.99
CA SER A 264 0.13 -26.51 -1.33
C SER A 264 -0.41 -27.93 -1.53
N ARG A 265 -1.68 -28.06 -1.95
CA ARG A 265 -2.32 -29.34 -2.28
C ARG A 265 -1.80 -29.96 -3.58
N PHE A 266 -1.21 -29.14 -4.46
CA PHE A 266 -0.71 -29.57 -5.76
C PHE A 266 0.82 -29.70 -5.72
N PRO A 267 1.38 -30.90 -5.99
CA PRO A 267 2.83 -31.09 -6.02
C PRO A 267 3.51 -30.20 -7.05
N VAL A 268 4.74 -29.80 -6.75
CA VAL A 268 5.57 -28.96 -7.60
C VAL A 268 6.56 -29.83 -8.37
N VAL A 269 6.67 -29.61 -9.68
CA VAL A 269 7.69 -30.22 -10.52
C VAL A 269 8.54 -29.11 -11.13
N ASN A 270 9.86 -29.29 -11.18
CA ASN A 270 10.77 -28.34 -11.80
C ASN A 270 11.13 -28.82 -13.22
N ILE A 271 10.72 -28.05 -14.22
CA ILE A 271 10.86 -28.31 -15.64
C ILE A 271 12.07 -27.53 -16.14
N LYS A 272 13.15 -28.25 -16.42
CA LYS A 272 14.37 -27.67 -16.99
C LYS A 272 14.33 -27.81 -18.51
N PRO A 273 14.76 -26.79 -19.26
CA PRO A 273 14.94 -26.91 -20.69
C PRO A 273 16.07 -27.91 -20.97
N GLN A 274 15.73 -29.09 -21.50
CA GLN A 274 16.70 -30.06 -21.99
C GLN A 274 16.87 -29.89 -23.49
N SER A 275 18.10 -30.04 -23.99
CA SER A 275 18.41 -29.91 -25.41
C SER A 275 17.74 -31.04 -26.20
N GLY A 276 16.69 -30.73 -26.96
CA GLY A 276 16.03 -31.66 -27.90
C GLY A 276 14.62 -32.12 -27.51
N GLU A 277 14.10 -31.77 -26.33
CA GLU A 277 12.72 -32.07 -25.92
C GLU A 277 11.83 -30.81 -25.98
N SER A 278 10.59 -30.96 -26.45
CA SER A 278 9.59 -29.88 -26.41
C SER A 278 9.15 -29.62 -24.97
N LEU A 279 9.25 -28.37 -24.53
CA LEU A 279 8.74 -27.95 -23.22
C LEU A 279 7.21 -28.14 -23.15
N PRO A 280 6.66 -28.53 -21.99
CA PRO A 280 5.22 -28.60 -21.83
C PRO A 280 4.62 -27.19 -21.82
N THR A 281 3.63 -26.98 -22.69
CA THR A 281 2.92 -25.70 -22.81
C THR A 281 1.75 -25.64 -21.84
N CYS A 282 1.57 -24.52 -21.14
CA CYS A 282 0.45 -24.32 -20.23
C CYS A 282 -0.84 -24.06 -21.01
N ALA A 283 -1.85 -24.92 -20.86
CA ALA A 283 -3.12 -24.78 -21.60
C ALA A 283 -3.99 -23.56 -21.20
N ILE A 284 -3.57 -22.77 -20.21
CA ILE A 284 -4.30 -21.58 -19.74
C ILE A 284 -3.72 -20.31 -20.37
N CYS A 285 -2.41 -20.10 -20.28
CA CYS A 285 -1.75 -18.92 -20.86
C CYS A 285 -1.13 -19.16 -22.23
N LEU A 286 -1.09 -20.42 -22.68
CA LEU A 286 -0.49 -20.85 -23.95
C LEU A 286 1.04 -20.60 -24.06
N ASP A 287 1.69 -20.28 -22.93
CA ASP A 287 3.15 -20.14 -22.85
C ASP A 287 3.80 -21.46 -22.40
N ASP A 288 5.04 -21.67 -22.84
CA ASP A 288 5.89 -22.77 -22.38
C ASP A 288 6.18 -22.67 -20.88
N ILE A 289 6.09 -23.81 -20.19
CA ILE A 289 6.37 -23.90 -18.77
C ILE A 289 7.87 -24.11 -18.58
N ILE A 290 8.53 -23.07 -18.06
CA ILE A 290 9.94 -23.09 -17.70
C ILE A 290 10.03 -22.90 -16.19
N GLY A 291 10.75 -23.78 -15.48
CA GLY A 291 10.84 -23.73 -14.03
C GLY A 291 9.71 -24.49 -13.35
N LYS A 292 9.04 -23.92 -12.34
CA LYS A 292 8.12 -24.68 -11.48
C LYS A 292 6.70 -24.76 -12.05
N ALA A 293 6.25 -25.99 -12.23
CA ALA A 293 4.88 -26.34 -12.58
C ALA A 293 4.15 -26.95 -11.39
N ARG A 294 2.83 -26.77 -11.35
CA ARG A 294 1.93 -27.49 -10.45
C ARG A 294 1.27 -28.63 -11.21
N VAL A 295 1.21 -29.80 -10.58
CA VAL A 295 0.58 -31.00 -11.15
C VAL A 295 -0.73 -31.27 -10.42
N THR A 296 -1.82 -31.42 -11.16
CA THR A 296 -3.13 -31.79 -10.60
C THR A 296 -3.20 -33.30 -10.29
N PRO A 297 -4.16 -33.77 -9.46
CA PRO A 297 -4.37 -35.20 -9.21
C PRO A 297 -4.65 -36.01 -10.49
N CYS A 298 -5.23 -35.38 -11.51
CA CYS A 298 -5.42 -35.95 -12.85
C CYS A 298 -4.18 -35.85 -13.77
N GLN A 299 -2.99 -35.57 -13.22
CA GLN A 299 -1.69 -35.51 -13.89
C GLN A 299 -1.50 -34.40 -14.94
N HIS A 300 -2.37 -33.40 -14.98
CA HIS A 300 -2.18 -32.23 -15.85
C HIS A 300 -1.27 -31.18 -15.21
N THR A 301 -0.44 -30.51 -16.01
CA THR A 301 0.58 -29.57 -15.57
C THR A 301 0.24 -28.12 -15.96
N PHE A 302 0.40 -27.19 -15.02
CA PHE A 302 0.10 -25.76 -15.23
C PHE A 302 1.07 -24.86 -14.46
N HIS A 303 1.19 -23.60 -14.86
CA HIS A 303 1.82 -22.58 -14.01
C HIS A 303 1.01 -22.38 -12.72
N GLY A 304 1.68 -22.20 -11.57
CA GLY A 304 1.01 -21.91 -10.30
C GLY A 304 0.12 -20.65 -10.36
N ARG A 305 0.57 -19.62 -11.09
CA ARG A 305 -0.22 -18.39 -11.33
C ARG A 305 -1.49 -18.62 -12.13
N CYS A 306 -1.47 -19.57 -13.06
CA CYS A 306 -2.59 -19.86 -13.96
C CYS A 306 -3.59 -20.85 -13.31
N LEU A 307 -3.09 -21.86 -12.58
CA LEU A 307 -3.93 -22.83 -11.91
C LEU A 307 -4.76 -22.21 -10.78
N ARG A 308 -4.18 -21.27 -10.00
CA ARG A 308 -4.83 -20.65 -8.84
C ARG A 308 -6.22 -20.08 -9.15
N PRO A 309 -6.41 -19.16 -10.12
CA PRO A 309 -7.73 -18.62 -10.43
C PRO A 309 -8.74 -19.68 -10.85
N CYS A 310 -8.30 -20.71 -11.58
CA CYS A 310 -9.17 -21.80 -12.03
C CYS A 310 -9.70 -22.63 -10.86
N VAL A 311 -8.83 -23.02 -9.92
CA VAL A 311 -9.24 -23.75 -8.71
C VAL A 311 -10.17 -22.91 -7.85
N GLN A 312 -9.87 -21.61 -7.68
CA GLN A 312 -10.70 -20.70 -6.89
C GLN A 312 -12.10 -20.47 -7.48
N ARG A 313 -12.22 -20.45 -8.82
CA ARG A 313 -13.48 -20.13 -9.50
C ARG A 313 -14.32 -21.36 -9.82
N PHE A 314 -13.69 -22.46 -10.22
CA PHE A 314 -14.38 -23.64 -10.74
C PHE A 314 -14.17 -24.89 -9.89
N GLY A 315 -13.05 -25.03 -9.19
CA GLY A 315 -12.73 -26.26 -8.43
C GLY A 315 -12.52 -27.50 -9.31
N GLU A 316 -12.25 -27.30 -10.60
CA GLU A 316 -12.09 -28.37 -11.60
C GLU A 316 -10.83 -28.17 -12.43
N CYS A 317 -10.29 -29.26 -12.97
CA CYS A 317 -9.17 -29.24 -13.89
C CYS A 317 -9.57 -28.49 -15.18
N PRO A 318 -8.83 -27.45 -15.61
CA PRO A 318 -9.15 -26.70 -16.82
C PRO A 318 -9.20 -27.55 -18.09
N LEU A 319 -8.38 -28.62 -18.14
CA LEU A 319 -8.25 -29.52 -19.28
C LEU A 319 -9.31 -30.62 -19.30
N CYS A 320 -9.43 -31.40 -18.22
CA CYS A 320 -10.30 -32.59 -18.21
C CYS A 320 -11.57 -32.48 -17.35
N LYS A 321 -11.82 -31.33 -16.70
CA LYS A 321 -12.97 -31.08 -15.82
C LYS A 321 -13.09 -32.01 -14.61
N HIS A 322 -12.03 -32.76 -14.27
CA HIS A 322 -11.99 -33.55 -13.05
C HIS A 322 -11.97 -32.63 -11.81
N PRO A 323 -12.74 -32.93 -10.73
CA PRO A 323 -12.74 -32.12 -9.51
C PRO A 323 -11.37 -32.09 -8.82
N LEU A 324 -11.01 -30.94 -8.23
CA LEU A 324 -9.70 -30.65 -7.61
C LEU A 324 -9.79 -30.34 -6.11
#